data_AF-A0A4R5DVG7-F1
#
_entry.id   AF-A0A4R5DVG7-F1
#
_cell.length_a   1.000
_cell.length_b   1.000
_cell.length_c   1.000
_cell.angle_alpha   90.00
_cell.angle_beta   90.00
_cell.angle_gamma   90.00
#
_symmetry.space_group_name_H-M   'P 1'
#
loop_
_entity.id
_entity.type
_entity.pdbx_description
1 polymer ?
#
loop_
_entity_poly.entity_id
_entity_poly.type
_entity_poly.pdbx_seq_one_letter_code
_entity_poly.pdbx_strand_id
1 'polypeptide(L)'
;MQIKEKIEMLRHVMDRYDHYYDSVNNKGNLYLTLNTFLLGGIITGYYAIKSDVQEQFDVLYFIWTALILCLGSIAYTLLAIIPFISRESDPVNGSLINFNNVANISQSSFKTQLDSLTEIRCYEDYVSQVKALAIGLNRKFSRLRIATYLLAGCFACIVVIGVKILQ
;
A
#
# COMPACT_ATOMS: atom_id res chain seq x y z
N MET A 1 -1.22 -35.38 1.83
CA MET A 1 -0.49 -34.43 0.98
C MET A 1 1.00 -34.54 1.31
N GLN A 2 1.81 -34.94 0.34
CA GLN A 2 3.26 -35.06 0.48
C GLN A 2 3.89 -33.66 0.68
N ILE A 3 5.08 -33.58 1.28
CA ILE A 3 5.77 -32.29 1.53
C ILE A 3 5.96 -31.50 0.23
N LYS A 4 6.31 -32.18 -0.87
CA LYS A 4 6.46 -31.56 -2.19
C LYS A 4 5.17 -30.91 -2.70
N GLU A 5 4.03 -31.58 -2.54
CA GLU A 5 2.71 -31.03 -2.91
C GLU A 5 2.36 -29.79 -2.05
N LYS A 6 2.73 -29.79 -0.76
CA LYS A 6 2.57 -28.63 0.12
C LYS A 6 3.41 -27.44 -0.33
N ILE A 7 4.67 -27.67 -0.69
CA ILE A 7 5.56 -26.63 -1.19
C ILE A 7 5.02 -26.04 -2.49
N GLU A 8 4.56 -26.88 -3.41
CA GLU A 8 3.99 -26.41 -4.70
C GLU A 8 2.73 -25.57 -4.47
N MET A 9 1.84 -26.00 -3.57
CA MET A 9 0.66 -25.23 -3.18
C MET A 9 1.05 -23.87 -2.57
N LEU A 10 2.06 -23.83 -1.68
CA LEU A 10 2.53 -22.58 -1.09
C LEU A 10 3.16 -21.65 -2.11
N ARG A 11 3.92 -22.18 -3.09
CA ARG A 11 4.46 -21.39 -4.20
C ARG A 11 3.34 -20.73 -5.00
N HIS A 12 2.30 -21.48 -5.38
CA HIS A 12 1.14 -20.91 -6.06
C HIS A 12 0.42 -19.84 -5.23
N VAL A 13 0.38 -19.98 -3.90
CA VAL A 13 -0.16 -18.94 -3.01
C VAL A 13 0.72 -17.70 -3.01
N MET A 14 2.05 -17.84 -2.99
CA MET A 14 2.98 -16.72 -3.12
C MET A 14 2.80 -15.97 -4.43
N ASP A 15 2.71 -16.67 -5.57
CA ASP A 15 2.49 -16.04 -6.88
C ASP A 15 1.20 -15.20 -6.90
N ARG A 16 0.13 -15.71 -6.27
CA ARG A 16 -1.14 -14.96 -6.12
C ARG A 16 -0.97 -13.71 -5.25
N TYR A 17 -0.15 -13.80 -4.21
CA TYR A 17 0.12 -12.66 -3.34
C TYR A 17 0.94 -11.59 -4.05
N ASP A 18 1.92 -11.97 -4.87
CA ASP A 18 2.68 -11.02 -5.69
C ASP A 18 1.77 -10.25 -6.64
N HIS A 19 0.83 -10.93 -7.32
CA HIS A 19 -0.19 -10.26 -8.11
C HIS A 19 -1.07 -9.28 -7.30
N TYR A 20 -1.38 -9.60 -6.04
CA TYR A 20 -2.10 -8.68 -5.18
C TYR A 20 -1.24 -7.48 -4.73
N TYR A 21 0.06 -7.66 -4.54
CA TYR A 21 0.98 -6.55 -4.27
C TYR A 21 1.01 -5.57 -5.44
N ASP A 22 1.13 -6.09 -6.67
CA ASP A 22 1.08 -5.29 -7.89
C ASP A 22 -0.25 -4.54 -8.00
N SER A 23 -1.36 -5.23 -7.72
CA SER A 23 -2.70 -4.63 -7.73
C SER A 23 -2.81 -3.45 -6.74
N VAL A 24 -2.34 -3.60 -5.51
CA VAL A 24 -2.36 -2.52 -4.50
C VAL A 24 -1.48 -1.35 -4.92
N ASN A 25 -0.28 -1.63 -5.43
CA ASN A 25 0.63 -0.58 -5.88
C ASN A 25 0.04 0.19 -7.08
N ASN A 26 -0.57 -0.51 -8.03
CA ASN A 26 -1.22 0.11 -9.18
C ASN A 26 -2.43 0.98 -8.76
N LYS A 27 -3.28 0.49 -7.84
CA LYS A 27 -4.38 1.29 -7.27
C LYS A 27 -3.86 2.50 -6.49
N GLY A 28 -2.77 2.32 -5.75
CA GLY A 28 -2.11 3.42 -5.04
C GLY A 28 -1.61 4.51 -6.00
N ASN A 29 -0.98 4.13 -7.11
CA ASN A 29 -0.56 5.09 -8.13
C ASN A 29 -1.74 5.86 -8.73
N LEU A 30 -2.84 5.17 -9.07
CA LEU A 30 -4.07 5.81 -9.53
C LEU A 30 -4.60 6.83 -8.50
N TYR A 31 -4.64 6.46 -7.23
CA TYR A 31 -5.12 7.35 -6.16
C TYR A 31 -4.21 8.56 -5.97
N LEU A 32 -2.89 8.42 -6.12
CA LEU A 32 -1.98 9.56 -6.10
C LEU A 32 -2.27 10.52 -7.24
N THR A 33 -2.45 10.02 -8.47
CA THR A 33 -2.81 10.85 -9.62
C THR A 33 -4.13 11.60 -9.39
N LEU A 34 -5.16 10.91 -8.91
CA LEU A 34 -6.45 11.53 -8.59
C LEU A 34 -6.30 12.60 -7.50
N ASN A 35 -5.59 12.29 -6.41
CA ASN A 35 -5.35 13.26 -5.34
C ASN A 35 -4.54 14.47 -5.82
N THR A 36 -3.57 14.31 -6.71
CA THR A 36 -2.83 15.44 -7.30
C THR A 36 -3.77 16.35 -8.10
N PHE A 37 -4.65 15.75 -8.92
CA PHE A 37 -5.65 16.50 -9.66
C PHE A 37 -6.62 17.24 -8.73
N LEU A 38 -7.15 16.55 -7.71
CA LEU A 38 -8.05 17.15 -6.74
C LEU A 38 -7.41 18.27 -5.93
N LEU A 39 -6.18 18.08 -5.45
CA LEU A 39 -5.45 19.10 -4.71
C LEU A 39 -5.24 20.35 -5.56
N GLY A 40 -4.80 20.19 -6.81
CA GLY A 40 -4.70 21.29 -7.77
C GLY A 40 -6.05 21.98 -8.01
N GLY A 41 -7.11 21.19 -8.22
CA GLY A 41 -8.46 21.69 -8.41
C GLY A 41 -9.01 22.46 -7.21
N ILE A 42 -8.79 21.99 -5.98
CA ILE A 42 -9.20 22.68 -4.75
C ILE A 42 -8.48 24.02 -4.62
N ILE A 43 -7.15 24.03 -4.82
CA ILE A 43 -6.34 25.25 -4.69
C ILE A 43 -6.75 26.28 -5.75
N THR A 44 -6.74 25.89 -7.04
CA THR A 44 -7.11 26.79 -8.14
C THR A 44 -8.57 27.23 -8.02
N GLY A 45 -9.48 26.32 -7.68
CA GLY A 45 -10.89 26.60 -7.47
C GLY A 45 -11.11 27.63 -6.37
N TYR A 46 -10.46 27.47 -5.22
CA TYR A 46 -10.51 28.45 -4.13
C TYR A 46 -10.08 29.85 -4.60
N TYR A 47 -8.95 29.96 -5.30
CA TYR A 47 -8.47 31.26 -5.79
C TYR A 47 -9.42 31.91 -6.80
N ALA A 48 -10.17 31.12 -7.57
CA ALA A 48 -11.16 31.61 -8.52
C ALA A 48 -12.40 32.18 -7.84
N ILE A 49 -12.85 31.57 -6.73
CA ILE A 49 -14.10 31.96 -6.04
C ILE A 49 -13.87 32.81 -4.79
N LYS A 50 -12.62 33.03 -4.37
CA LYS A 50 -12.29 33.63 -3.07
C LYS A 50 -12.98 34.98 -2.79
N SER A 51 -13.25 35.79 -3.82
CA SER A 51 -13.95 37.08 -3.69
C SER A 51 -15.41 36.91 -3.29
N ASP A 52 -16.02 35.80 -3.70
CA ASP A 52 -17.46 35.57 -3.62
C ASP A 52 -17.82 34.76 -2.36
N VAL A 53 -16.86 34.00 -1.81
CA VAL A 53 -17.07 33.13 -0.63
C VAL A 53 -16.46 33.66 0.66
N GLN A 54 -15.90 34.87 0.69
CA GLN A 54 -15.26 35.44 1.90
C GLN A 54 -16.20 35.56 3.10
N GLU A 55 -17.51 35.65 2.87
CA GLU A 55 -18.54 35.72 3.92
C GLU A 55 -19.32 34.40 4.09
N GLN A 56 -19.07 33.39 3.23
CA GLN A 56 -19.76 32.11 3.25
C GLN A 56 -19.01 31.07 4.09
N PHE A 57 -19.20 31.14 5.41
CA PHE A 57 -18.58 30.21 6.36
C PHE A 57 -18.79 28.72 6.00
N ASP A 58 -19.97 28.37 5.49
CA ASP A 58 -20.29 27.01 5.04
C ASP A 58 -19.33 26.52 3.94
N VAL A 59 -19.11 27.34 2.91
CA VAL A 59 -18.28 26.96 1.77
C VAL A 59 -16.82 26.85 2.19
N LEU A 60 -16.35 27.79 3.00
CA LEU A 60 -14.99 27.76 3.55
C LEU A 60 -14.75 26.50 4.41
N TYR A 61 -15.73 26.11 5.22
CA TYR A 61 -15.68 24.87 6.01
C TYR A 61 -15.51 23.62 5.15
N PHE A 62 -16.28 23.48 4.06
CA PHE A 62 -16.15 22.35 3.15
C PHE A 62 -14.84 22.37 2.37
N ILE A 63 -14.30 23.54 2.01
CA ILE A 63 -13.00 23.65 1.33
C ILE A 63 -11.88 23.12 2.24
N TRP A 64 -11.84 23.57 3.50
CA TRP A 64 -10.82 23.10 4.45
C TRP A 64 -10.96 21.60 4.74
N THR A 65 -12.20 21.11 4.86
CA THR A 65 -12.47 19.69 5.05
C THR A 65 -12.01 18.88 3.84
N ALA A 66 -12.32 19.31 2.62
CA ALA A 66 -11.83 18.68 1.39
C ALA A 66 -10.30 18.63 1.34
N LEU A 67 -9.63 19.72 1.72
CA LEU A 67 -8.17 19.79 1.74
C LEU A 67 -7.57 18.79 2.73
N ILE A 68 -8.09 18.72 3.96
CA ILE A 68 -7.63 17.78 4.99
C ILE A 68 -7.85 16.33 4.53
N LEU A 69 -9.02 16.02 3.97
CA LEU A 69 -9.33 14.70 3.45
C LEU A 69 -8.42 14.31 2.28
N CYS A 70 -8.13 15.24 1.37
CA CYS A 70 -7.21 15.02 0.25
C CYS A 70 -5.79 14.72 0.74
N LEU A 71 -5.26 15.53 1.66
CA LEU A 71 -3.93 15.32 2.25
C LEU A 71 -3.85 14.02 3.03
N GLY A 72 -4.91 13.69 3.79
CA GLY A 72 -5.04 12.42 4.48
C GLY A 72 -5.04 11.23 3.50
N SER A 73 -5.79 11.33 2.39
CA SER A 73 -5.82 10.29 1.36
C SER A 73 -4.44 10.08 0.73
N ILE A 74 -3.70 11.16 0.43
CA ILE A 74 -2.31 11.10 -0.05
C ILE A 74 -1.44 10.35 0.96
N ALA A 75 -1.47 10.75 2.24
CA ALA A 75 -0.65 10.15 3.27
C ALA A 75 -0.90 8.63 3.41
N TYR A 76 -2.18 8.21 3.49
CA TYR A 76 -2.51 6.79 3.58
C TYR A 76 -2.17 6.00 2.30
N THR A 77 -2.28 6.63 1.13
CA THR A 77 -1.88 6.02 -0.15
C THR A 77 -0.37 5.79 -0.18
N LEU A 78 0.44 6.79 0.20
CA LEU A 78 1.90 6.65 0.31
C LEU A 78 2.26 5.54 1.31
N LEU A 79 1.62 5.50 2.47
CA LEU A 79 1.83 4.44 3.46
C LEU A 79 1.43 3.04 2.96
N ALA A 80 0.48 2.94 2.02
CA ALA A 80 0.08 1.67 1.42
C ALA A 80 1.08 1.17 0.38
N ILE A 81 1.70 2.06 -0.40
CA ILE A 81 2.63 1.66 -1.47
C ILE A 81 4.07 1.43 -0.99
N ILE A 82 4.46 1.96 0.18
CA ILE A 82 5.80 1.69 0.76
C ILE A 82 6.09 0.18 0.75
N PRO A 83 7.25 -0.26 0.24
CA PRO A 83 7.62 -1.67 0.20
C PRO A 83 7.54 -2.32 1.58
N PHE A 84 6.94 -3.50 1.64
CA PHE A 84 6.98 -4.32 2.84
C PHE A 84 8.21 -5.21 2.78
N ILE A 85 9.18 -4.95 3.66
CA ILE A 85 10.43 -5.72 3.73
C ILE A 85 10.47 -6.36 5.12
N SER A 86 10.48 -7.69 5.18
CA SER A 86 10.73 -8.40 6.42
C SER A 86 12.19 -8.19 6.82
N ARG A 87 12.42 -7.89 8.10
CA ARG A 87 13.76 -7.71 8.66
C ARG A 87 14.33 -9.08 9.01
N GLU A 88 14.82 -9.79 8.00
CA GLU A 88 15.49 -11.06 8.17
C GLU A 88 16.90 -10.97 7.59
N SER A 89 17.90 -11.29 8.42
CA SER A 89 19.32 -11.32 8.06
C SER A 89 20.03 -12.26 9.04
N ASP A 90 19.94 -13.56 8.78
CA ASP A 90 20.55 -14.62 9.58
C ASP A 90 21.47 -15.49 8.68
N PRO A 91 22.79 -15.48 8.92
CA PRO A 91 23.76 -16.24 8.13
C PRO A 91 23.78 -17.74 8.42
N VAL A 92 23.00 -18.23 9.40
CA VAL A 92 22.94 -19.64 9.82
C VAL A 92 21.57 -20.24 9.48
N ASN A 93 20.50 -19.60 9.96
CA ASN A 93 19.13 -20.12 9.86
C ASN A 93 18.18 -19.24 9.05
N GLY A 94 18.71 -18.26 8.32
CA GLY A 94 17.87 -17.35 7.53
C GLY A 94 17.15 -18.04 6.38
N SER A 95 16.07 -17.40 5.95
CA SER A 95 15.32 -17.75 4.76
C SER A 95 16.18 -17.70 3.49
N LEU A 96 16.11 -18.74 2.68
CA LEU A 96 16.81 -18.81 1.39
C LEU A 96 15.97 -18.24 0.23
N ILE A 97 14.68 -18.04 0.45
CA ILE A 97 13.77 -17.42 -0.52
C ILE A 97 13.53 -15.93 -0.24
N ASN A 98 13.82 -15.45 0.98
CA ASN A 98 13.73 -14.03 1.30
C ASN A 98 14.88 -13.23 0.68
N PHE A 99 14.56 -12.34 -0.26
CA PHE A 99 15.58 -11.56 -0.96
C PHE A 99 16.42 -10.68 -0.03
N ASN A 100 15.85 -10.16 1.06
CA ASN A 100 16.58 -9.31 2.00
C ASN A 100 17.61 -10.14 2.77
N ASN A 101 17.28 -11.36 3.18
CA ASN A 101 18.25 -12.24 3.81
C ASN A 101 19.37 -12.63 2.83
N VAL A 102 19.00 -13.10 1.63
CA VAL A 102 19.95 -13.54 0.60
C VAL A 102 20.91 -12.41 0.19
N ALA A 103 20.41 -11.17 0.09
CA ALA A 103 21.23 -10.02 -0.27
C ALA A 103 22.21 -9.57 0.83
N ASN A 104 21.96 -9.92 2.10
CA ASN A 104 22.73 -9.44 3.25
C ASN A 104 23.67 -10.50 3.86
N ILE A 105 23.68 -11.73 3.35
CA ILE A 105 24.62 -12.79 3.77
C ILE A 105 25.75 -12.96 2.74
N SER A 106 26.87 -13.54 3.16
CA SER A 106 27.98 -13.81 2.25
C SER A 106 27.65 -14.96 1.29
N GLN A 107 28.31 -14.99 0.12
CA GLN A 107 28.16 -16.07 -0.85
C GLN A 107 28.52 -17.44 -0.25
N SER A 108 29.54 -17.51 0.60
CA SER A 108 29.94 -18.76 1.27
C SER A 108 28.88 -19.23 2.26
N SER A 109 28.29 -18.32 3.04
CA SER A 109 27.17 -18.63 3.95
C SER A 109 25.94 -19.09 3.17
N PHE A 110 25.59 -18.40 2.08
CA PHE A 110 24.48 -18.80 1.22
C PHE A 110 24.66 -20.21 0.66
N LYS A 111 25.84 -20.50 0.08
CA LYS A 111 26.15 -21.83 -0.45
C LYS A 111 26.04 -22.92 0.64
N THR A 112 26.57 -22.66 1.83
CA THR A 112 26.52 -23.61 2.95
C THR A 112 25.09 -23.90 3.39
N GLN A 113 24.24 -22.88 3.46
CA GLN A 113 22.83 -23.06 3.80
C GLN A 113 22.06 -23.81 2.70
N LEU A 114 22.37 -23.54 1.42
CA LEU A 114 21.77 -24.24 0.29
C LEU A 114 22.16 -25.72 0.26
N ASP A 115 23.44 -26.03 0.46
CA ASP A 115 23.97 -27.40 0.47
C ASP A 115 23.41 -28.22 1.66
N SER A 116 23.01 -27.55 2.76
CA SER A 116 22.41 -28.18 3.96
C SER A 116 20.88 -28.11 4.00
N LEU A 117 20.23 -27.67 2.91
CA LEU A 117 18.79 -27.50 2.85
C LEU A 117 18.05 -28.85 2.86
N THR A 118 17.13 -29.01 3.81
CA THR A 118 16.24 -30.18 3.89
C THR A 118 14.85 -29.84 3.36
N GLU A 119 14.08 -30.86 2.93
CA GLU A 119 12.69 -30.64 2.47
C GLU A 119 11.80 -30.01 3.56
N ILE A 120 12.02 -30.38 4.82
CA ILE A 120 11.27 -29.83 5.96
C ILE A 120 11.61 -28.34 6.15
N ARG A 121 12.90 -27.99 6.17
CA ARG A 121 13.33 -26.60 6.32
C ARG A 121 12.86 -25.74 5.14
N CYS A 122 12.88 -26.30 3.93
CA CYS A 122 12.32 -25.64 2.75
C CYS A 122 10.83 -25.36 2.93
N TYR A 123 10.04 -26.36 3.34
CA TYR A 123 8.61 -26.19 3.61
C TYR A 123 8.34 -25.11 4.68
N GLU A 124 9.08 -25.12 5.78
CA GLU A 124 8.94 -24.12 6.85
C GLU A 124 9.25 -22.70 6.36
N ASP A 125 10.26 -22.54 5.51
CA ASP A 125 10.61 -21.27 4.90
C ASP A 125 9.47 -20.74 4.01
N TYR A 126 8.90 -21.58 3.15
CA TYR A 126 7.71 -21.23 2.34
C TYR A 126 6.51 -20.83 3.22
N VAL A 127 6.24 -21.57 4.31
CA VAL A 127 5.16 -21.21 5.25
C VAL A 127 5.41 -19.84 5.87
N SER A 128 6.65 -19.56 6.29
CA SER A 128 7.03 -18.27 6.86
C SER A 128 6.84 -17.13 5.87
N GLN A 129 7.31 -17.28 4.63
CA GLN A 129 7.18 -16.24 3.61
C GLN A 129 5.73 -16.01 3.21
N VAL A 130 4.93 -17.06 2.99
CA VAL A 130 3.49 -16.92 2.71
C VAL A 130 2.80 -16.13 3.81
N LYS A 131 3.08 -16.44 5.08
CA LYS A 131 2.51 -15.70 6.21
C LYS A 131 2.97 -14.24 6.24
N ALA A 132 4.27 -13.98 6.00
CA ALA A 132 4.82 -12.62 5.97
C ALA A 132 4.18 -11.78 4.85
N LEU A 133 4.05 -12.35 3.65
CA LEU A 133 3.41 -11.72 2.49
C LEU A 133 1.93 -11.40 2.78
N ALA A 134 1.18 -12.35 3.37
CA ALA A 134 -0.21 -12.14 3.74
C ALA A 134 -0.38 -10.99 4.75
N ILE A 135 0.48 -10.90 5.77
CA ILE A 135 0.47 -9.81 6.77
C ILE A 135 0.74 -8.47 6.08
N GLY A 136 1.76 -8.42 5.22
CA GLY A 136 2.10 -7.20 4.46
C GLY A 136 0.95 -6.75 3.56
N LEU A 137 0.34 -7.67 2.80
CA LEU A 137 -0.83 -7.39 1.95
C LEU A 137 -2.00 -6.85 2.75
N ASN A 138 -2.37 -7.51 3.85
CA ASN A 138 -3.48 -7.07 4.68
C ASN A 138 -3.27 -5.65 5.20
N ARG A 139 -2.04 -5.32 5.64
CA ARG A 139 -1.68 -3.97 6.07
C ARG A 139 -1.79 -2.96 4.94
N LYS A 140 -1.30 -3.29 3.75
CA LYS A 140 -1.36 -2.39 2.57
C LYS A 140 -2.81 -2.15 2.14
N PHE A 141 -3.64 -3.19 2.01
CA PHE A 141 -5.05 -3.06 1.66
C PHE A 141 -5.86 -2.29 2.71
N SER A 142 -5.59 -2.50 4.00
CA SER A 142 -6.26 -1.74 5.07
C SER A 142 -5.97 -0.24 4.96
N ARG A 143 -4.71 0.14 4.72
CA ARG A 143 -4.32 1.54 4.48
C ARG A 143 -4.95 2.11 3.22
N LEU A 144 -4.95 1.36 2.13
CA LEU A 144 -5.57 1.79 0.87
C LEU A 144 -7.10 1.95 1.01
N ARG A 145 -7.74 1.12 1.84
CA ARG A 145 -9.17 1.26 2.16
C ARG A 145 -9.45 2.57 2.89
N ILE A 146 -8.62 2.95 3.87
CA ILE A 146 -8.73 4.25 4.54
C ILE A 146 -8.55 5.39 3.53
N ALA A 147 -7.52 5.32 2.67
CA ALA A 147 -7.30 6.31 1.62
C ALA A 147 -8.51 6.45 0.68
N THR A 148 -9.19 5.35 0.37
CA THR A 148 -10.42 5.33 -0.45
C THR A 148 -11.55 6.10 0.22
N TYR A 149 -11.79 5.88 1.52
CA TYR A 149 -12.85 6.60 2.23
C TYR A 149 -12.55 8.11 2.34
N LEU A 150 -11.29 8.47 2.58
CA LEU A 150 -10.87 9.88 2.60
C LEU A 150 -11.05 10.54 1.23
N LEU A 151 -10.68 9.83 0.14
CA LEU A 151 -10.87 10.30 -1.23
C LEU A 151 -12.35 10.51 -1.55
N ALA A 152 -13.21 9.55 -1.19
CA ALA A 152 -14.65 9.64 -1.40
C ALA A 152 -15.25 10.83 -0.62
N GLY A 153 -14.83 11.05 0.63
CA GLY A 153 -15.24 12.20 1.43
C GLY A 153 -14.79 13.53 0.82
N CYS A 154 -13.58 13.58 0.25
CA CYS A 154 -13.07 14.75 -0.47
C CYS A 154 -13.95 15.08 -1.68
N PHE A 155 -14.27 14.07 -2.51
CA PHE A 155 -15.21 14.24 -3.63
C PHE A 155 -16.58 14.74 -3.18
N ALA A 156 -17.13 14.20 -2.09
CA ALA A 156 -18.41 14.64 -1.55
C ALA A 156 -18.37 16.12 -1.14
N CYS A 157 -17.30 16.58 -0.49
CA CYS A 157 -17.13 17.99 -0.14
C CYS A 157 -17.09 18.89 -1.38
N ILE A 158 -16.37 18.48 -2.44
CA ILE A 158 -16.30 19.23 -3.70
C ILE A 158 -17.68 19.36 -4.35
N VAL A 159 -18.48 18.29 -4.35
CA VAL A 159 -19.85 18.34 -4.88
C VAL A 159 -20.70 19.33 -4.09
N VAL A 160 -20.62 19.31 -2.75
CA VAL A 160 -21.37 20.26 -1.89
C VAL A 160 -20.95 21.71 -2.16
N ILE A 161 -19.65 21.97 -2.30
CA ILE A 161 -19.11 23.29 -2.67
C ILE A 161 -19.69 23.75 -4.02
N GLY A 162 -19.66 22.89 -5.04
CA GLY A 162 -20.20 23.21 -6.36
C GLY A 162 -21.69 23.54 -6.34
N VAL A 163 -22.49 22.80 -5.57
CA VAL A 163 -23.92 23.10 -5.40
C VAL A 163 -24.15 24.43 -4.69
N LYS A 164 -23.40 24.71 -3.61
CA LYS A 164 -23.52 25.94 -2.82
C LYS A 164 -23.12 27.20 -3.59
N ILE A 165 -22.18 27.09 -4.53
CA ILE A 165 -21.75 28.22 -5.38
C ILE A 165 -22.75 28.52 -6.49
N LEU A 166 -23.49 27.50 -6.97
CA LEU A 166 -24.48 27.64 -8.04
C LEU A 166 -25.86 28.13 -7.54
N GLN A 167 -26.08 28.17 -6.22
CA GLN A 167 -27.31 28.66 -5.58
C GLN A 167 -27.18 30.14 -5.24
#